data_AF-A0A7G9Y2X3-F1
#
_entry.id   AF-A0A7G9Y2X3-F1
#
_cell.length_a   1.000
_cell.length_b   1.000
_cell.length_c   1.000
_cell.angle_alpha   90.00
_cell.angle_beta   90.00
_cell.angle_gamma   90.00
#
_symmetry.space_group_name_H-M   'P 1'
#
loop_
_entity.id
_entity.type
_entity.pdbx_description
1 polymer ?
#
loop_
_entity_poly.entity_id
_entity_poly.type
_entity_poly.pdbx_seq_one_letter_code
_entity_poly.pdbx_strand_id
1 'polypeptide(L)'
;MERLRRKSQYIFALLANAYWLFPWRSPIYQGPLKKLCFPGLNCHSCPAATTSCPLGALQNLLATLRPGLQMGQLHIGAYVLGSLGLIGSVAGRMPCGWICPFGLLQKWLFLLPVPKLSFWRPLGKGPYLFLIVFVVLLPLLVVDPLGYGSVWFCKYVCPAGTLEAGIPLLCLDQGLRHAAGWLFAYKFILLILLLIWCTLTSRPFCRAICPLGAIYGLFNRVSWLRLRFHPDRCVQCEACLTICPTDVSFYNGLDDLNSAACIRCLRCLSICPSNAVSLEFGPVREDISKAVNTLES
;
A
#
# COMPACT_ATOMS: atom_id res chain seq x y z
N MET A 1 12.58 11.48 14.13
CA MET A 1 11.65 10.99 13.08
C MET A 1 11.24 9.52 13.23
N GLU A 2 12.16 8.57 13.38
CA GLU A 2 11.80 7.14 13.38
C GLU A 2 10.89 6.69 14.54
N ARG A 3 11.04 7.27 15.75
CA ARG A 3 10.13 7.03 16.89
C ARG A 3 8.71 7.51 16.58
N LEU A 4 8.57 8.71 16.01
CA LEU A 4 7.27 9.30 15.63
C LEU A 4 6.55 8.44 14.58
N ARG A 5 7.27 8.04 13.53
CA ARG A 5 6.73 7.16 12.49
C ARG A 5 6.23 5.84 13.05
N ARG A 6 6.97 5.25 13.99
CA ARG A 6 6.59 3.99 14.64
C ARG A 6 5.34 4.15 15.51
N LYS A 7 5.27 5.22 16.31
CA LYS A 7 4.08 5.56 17.10
C LYS A 7 2.85 5.74 16.20
N SER A 8 2.99 6.47 15.09
CA SER A 8 1.94 6.62 14.08
C SER A 8 1.45 5.25 13.58
N GLN A 9 2.37 4.37 13.15
CA GLN A 9 2.00 3.04 12.66
C GLN A 9 1.22 2.22 13.70
N TYR A 10 1.61 2.26 14.99
CA TYR A 10 0.88 1.55 16.04
C TYR A 10 -0.50 2.14 16.30
N ILE A 11 -0.60 3.46 16.41
CA ILE A 11 -1.87 4.15 16.66
C ILE A 11 -2.85 3.82 15.54
N PHE A 12 -2.44 3.97 14.28
CA PHE A 12 -3.33 3.66 13.16
C PHE A 12 -3.66 2.17 13.04
N ALA A 13 -2.73 1.26 13.35
CA ALA A 13 -3.02 -0.17 13.36
C ALA A 13 -4.09 -0.52 14.42
N LEU A 14 -4.03 0.09 15.61
CA LEU A 14 -5.02 -0.08 16.67
C LEU A 14 -6.36 0.54 16.30
N LEU A 15 -6.37 1.77 15.77
CA LEU A 15 -7.60 2.46 15.35
C LEU A 15 -8.34 1.69 14.24
N ALA A 16 -7.57 1.18 13.27
CA ALA A 16 -8.11 0.43 12.15
C ALA A 16 -8.67 -0.94 12.57
N ASN A 17 -8.27 -1.44 13.74
CA ASN A 17 -8.68 -2.73 14.34
C ASN A 17 -9.29 -2.55 15.74
N ALA A 18 -10.04 -1.45 15.96
CA ALA A 18 -10.54 -1.10 17.29
C ALA A 18 -11.81 -1.85 17.72
N TYR A 19 -12.37 -2.74 16.88
CA TYR A 19 -13.52 -3.53 17.27
C TYR A 19 -13.06 -4.78 18.02
N TRP A 20 -13.33 -4.86 19.32
CA TRP A 20 -12.93 -6.00 20.16
C TRP A 20 -14.10 -6.89 20.60
N LEU A 21 -15.32 -6.52 20.23
CA LEU A 21 -16.54 -7.27 20.56
C LEU A 21 -16.81 -8.43 19.59
N PHE A 22 -15.93 -8.67 18.62
CA PHE A 22 -16.09 -9.73 17.61
C PHE A 22 -16.19 -11.16 18.17
N PRO A 23 -15.57 -11.52 19.31
CA PRO A 23 -15.75 -12.85 19.88
C PRO A 23 -17.14 -13.08 20.48
N TRP A 24 -17.87 -12.01 20.85
CA TRP A 24 -19.11 -12.10 21.64
C TRP A 24 -20.39 -11.72 20.91
N ARG A 25 -20.33 -10.85 19.89
CA ARG A 25 -21.55 -10.34 19.21
C ARG A 25 -21.65 -10.72 17.74
N SER A 26 -20.77 -10.14 16.92
CA SER A 26 -20.79 -10.33 15.47
C SER A 26 -19.38 -10.61 14.98
N PRO A 27 -19.20 -11.61 14.11
CA PRO A 27 -17.87 -11.97 13.63
C PRO A 27 -17.23 -10.85 12.79
N ILE A 28 -18.01 -9.89 12.29
CA ILE A 28 -17.53 -8.74 11.52
C ILE A 28 -18.28 -7.48 11.99
N TYR A 29 -17.54 -6.37 12.14
CA TYR A 29 -18.11 -5.05 12.41
C TYR A 29 -18.82 -4.47 11.16
N GLN A 30 -20.08 -4.04 11.33
CA GLN A 30 -20.94 -3.48 10.27
C GLN A 30 -21.36 -2.02 10.54
N GLY A 31 -20.68 -1.32 11.46
CA GLY A 31 -21.05 0.05 11.82
C GLY A 31 -20.61 1.11 10.78
N PRO A 32 -20.93 2.39 11.01
CA PRO A 32 -20.78 3.46 10.03
C PRO A 32 -19.33 3.71 9.60
N LEU A 33 -18.35 3.46 10.49
CA LEU A 33 -16.93 3.62 10.20
C LEU A 33 -16.45 2.69 9.06
N LYS A 34 -17.19 1.61 8.78
CA LYS A 34 -16.84 0.67 7.71
C LYS A 34 -16.93 1.32 6.33
N LYS A 35 -17.74 2.38 6.19
CA LYS A 35 -17.85 3.16 4.94
C LYS A 35 -16.59 3.96 4.63
N LEU A 36 -15.72 4.22 5.62
CA LEU A 36 -14.48 4.96 5.42
C LEU A 36 -13.36 4.03 4.97
N CYS A 37 -12.66 4.41 3.90
CA CYS A 37 -11.49 3.69 3.43
C CYS A 37 -10.26 4.02 4.30
N PHE A 38 -9.64 2.99 4.85
CA PHE A 38 -8.38 3.14 5.56
C PHE A 38 -7.24 3.45 4.57
N PRO A 39 -6.36 4.43 4.81
CA PRO A 39 -5.32 4.82 3.86
C PRO A 39 -4.16 3.80 3.72
N GLY A 40 -4.33 2.56 4.19
CA GLY A 40 -3.35 1.48 4.07
C GLY A 40 -4.01 0.14 3.75
N LEU A 41 -3.20 -0.92 3.72
CA LEU A 41 -3.74 -2.28 3.56
C LEU A 41 -4.22 -2.78 4.92
N ASN A 42 -5.53 -2.87 5.09
CA ASN A 42 -6.23 -3.47 6.23
C ASN A 42 -7.46 -4.20 5.70
N CYS A 43 -7.64 -5.48 6.03
CA CYS A 43 -8.66 -6.32 5.43
C CYS A 43 -10.07 -5.89 5.86
N HIS A 44 -10.98 -5.76 4.89
CA HIS A 44 -12.38 -5.48 5.16
C HIS A 44 -13.03 -6.58 6.00
N SER A 45 -12.68 -7.84 5.76
CA SER A 45 -13.27 -9.00 6.45
C SER A 45 -12.59 -9.35 7.77
N CYS A 46 -11.59 -8.56 8.21
CA CYS A 46 -10.99 -8.75 9.52
C CYS A 46 -12.08 -8.53 10.59
N PRO A 47 -12.27 -9.46 11.54
CA PRO A 47 -13.25 -9.32 12.62
C PRO A 47 -13.08 -8.02 13.39
N ALA A 48 -11.84 -7.62 13.67
CA ALA A 48 -11.51 -6.43 14.42
C ALA A 48 -11.58 -5.12 13.62
N ALA A 49 -11.67 -5.18 12.28
CA ALA A 49 -11.51 -4.00 11.45
C ALA A 49 -12.74 -3.07 11.49
N THR A 50 -12.51 -1.82 11.87
CA THR A 50 -13.55 -0.76 11.95
C THR A 50 -13.78 -0.07 10.60
N THR A 51 -12.75 -0.03 9.75
CA THR A 51 -12.72 0.65 8.45
C THR A 51 -12.70 -0.34 7.27
N SER A 52 -12.93 0.14 6.04
CA SER A 52 -12.84 -0.67 4.82
C SER A 52 -11.45 -0.65 4.19
N CYS A 53 -11.11 -1.75 3.50
CA CYS A 53 -9.93 -1.83 2.64
C CYS A 53 -10.19 -1.02 1.36
N PRO A 54 -9.37 0.00 1.02
CA PRO A 54 -9.54 0.75 -0.20
C PRO A 54 -9.36 -0.13 -1.45
N LEU A 55 -8.47 -1.12 -1.38
CA LEU A 55 -8.23 -2.04 -2.49
C LEU A 55 -9.43 -2.97 -2.71
N GLY A 56 -10.01 -3.51 -1.64
CA GLY A 56 -11.20 -4.35 -1.73
C GLY A 56 -12.42 -3.57 -2.21
N ALA A 57 -12.59 -2.34 -1.72
CA ALA A 57 -13.66 -1.45 -2.15
C ALA A 57 -13.51 -1.05 -3.62
N LEU A 58 -12.27 -0.80 -4.08
CA LEU A 58 -11.97 -0.55 -5.49
C LEU A 58 -12.29 -1.77 -6.36
N GLN A 59 -11.91 -2.97 -5.92
CA GLN A 59 -12.25 -4.19 -6.66
C GLN A 59 -13.75 -4.44 -6.70
N ASN A 60 -14.49 -4.15 -5.63
CA ASN A 60 -15.95 -4.25 -5.64
C ASN A 60 -16.58 -3.25 -6.60
N LEU A 61 -16.11 -1.99 -6.64
CA LEU A 61 -16.54 -1.01 -7.63
C LEU A 61 -16.33 -1.53 -9.05
N LEU A 62 -15.15 -2.10 -9.35
CA LEU A 62 -14.84 -2.61 -10.69
C LEU A 62 -15.64 -3.87 -11.03
N ALA A 63 -15.86 -4.74 -10.06
CA ALA A 63 -16.67 -5.95 -10.22
C ALA A 63 -18.15 -5.64 -10.51
N THR A 64 -18.70 -4.54 -9.97
CA THR A 64 -20.09 -4.12 -10.20
C THR A 64 -20.23 -3.08 -11.31
N LEU A 65 -19.12 -2.65 -11.93
CA LEU A 65 -19.13 -1.55 -12.89
C LEU A 65 -20.00 -1.84 -14.12
N ARG A 66 -19.89 -3.04 -14.70
CA ARG A 66 -20.62 -3.40 -15.91
C ARG A 66 -22.14 -3.47 -15.68
N PRO A 67 -22.66 -4.19 -14.67
CA PRO A 67 -24.09 -4.13 -14.33
C PRO A 67 -24.55 -2.74 -13.90
N GLY A 68 -23.72 -2.00 -13.15
CA GLY A 68 -24.04 -0.65 -12.69
C GLY A 68 -24.19 0.36 -13.82
N LEU A 69 -23.37 0.25 -14.86
CA LEU A 69 -23.49 1.05 -16.08
C LEU A 69 -24.75 0.71 -16.88
N GLN A 70 -25.16 -0.56 -16.92
CA GLN A 70 -26.40 -0.99 -17.57
C GLN A 70 -27.65 -0.45 -16.84
N MET A 71 -27.60 -0.34 -15.51
CA MET A 71 -28.71 0.14 -14.68
C MET A 71 -28.65 1.66 -14.40
N GLY A 72 -27.64 2.38 -14.91
CA GLY A 72 -27.49 3.82 -14.69
C GLY A 72 -27.18 4.23 -13.24
N GLN A 73 -26.72 3.31 -12.39
CA GLN A 73 -26.45 3.56 -10.96
C GLN A 73 -24.95 3.47 -10.65
N LEU A 74 -24.22 4.59 -10.79
CA LEU A 74 -22.77 4.65 -10.53
C LEU A 74 -22.38 5.10 -9.10
N HIS A 75 -23.35 5.33 -8.22
CA HIS A 75 -23.14 6.16 -7.02
C HIS A 75 -22.40 5.48 -5.85
N ILE A 76 -22.50 4.16 -5.68
CA ILE A 76 -22.10 3.52 -4.41
C ILE A 76 -20.60 3.20 -4.34
N GLY A 77 -19.89 3.07 -5.47
CA GLY A 77 -18.47 2.72 -5.48
C GLY A 77 -17.51 3.89 -5.74
N ALA A 78 -17.98 4.99 -6.32
CA ALA A 78 -17.13 6.12 -6.73
C ALA A 78 -16.40 6.82 -5.57
N TYR A 79 -16.94 6.74 -4.35
CA TYR A 79 -16.31 7.34 -3.16
C TYR A 79 -14.90 6.80 -2.90
N VAL A 80 -14.61 5.56 -3.30
CA VAL A 80 -13.30 4.93 -3.13
C VAL A 80 -12.26 5.67 -3.97
N LEU A 81 -12.58 5.97 -5.23
CA LEU A 81 -11.70 6.73 -6.13
C LEU A 81 -11.44 8.12 -5.57
N GLY A 82 -12.47 8.79 -5.06
CA GLY A 82 -12.34 10.08 -4.38
C GLY A 82 -11.40 10.03 -3.18
N SER A 83 -11.57 9.03 -2.30
CA SER A 83 -10.72 8.86 -1.12
C SER A 83 -9.26 8.56 -1.47
N LEU A 84 -9.02 7.63 -2.41
CA LEU A 84 -7.68 7.29 -2.90
C LEU A 84 -7.02 8.46 -3.61
N GLY A 85 -7.77 9.19 -4.44
CA GLY A 85 -7.30 10.37 -5.16
C GLY A 85 -6.96 11.52 -4.21
N LEU A 86 -7.78 11.77 -3.19
CA LEU A 86 -7.52 12.81 -2.18
C LEU A 86 -6.28 12.48 -1.35
N ILE A 87 -6.22 11.27 -0.78
CA ILE A 87 -5.07 10.84 0.04
C ILE A 87 -3.80 10.80 -0.81
N GLY A 88 -3.89 10.29 -2.05
CA GLY A 88 -2.79 10.22 -3.00
C GLY A 88 -2.29 11.60 -3.42
N SER A 89 -3.17 12.52 -3.81
CA SER A 89 -2.78 13.88 -4.22
C SER A 89 -2.20 14.70 -3.07
N VAL A 90 -2.59 14.47 -1.82
CA VAL A 90 -1.98 15.18 -0.69
C VAL A 90 -0.65 14.54 -0.30
N ALA A 91 -0.62 13.22 -0.07
CA ALA A 91 0.48 12.55 0.62
C ALA A 91 1.28 11.58 -0.27
N GLY A 92 0.79 11.25 -1.46
CA GLY A 92 1.34 10.21 -2.33
C GLY A 92 1.40 8.85 -1.62
N ARG A 93 2.54 8.19 -1.69
CA ARG A 93 2.82 6.87 -1.09
C ARG A 93 3.22 6.92 0.39
N MET A 94 3.17 8.08 1.03
CA MET A 94 3.44 8.25 2.47
C MET A 94 2.62 7.32 3.37
N PRO A 95 1.32 7.03 3.12
CA PRO A 95 0.55 6.14 3.98
C PRO A 95 1.16 4.73 4.12
N CYS A 96 1.83 4.21 3.08
CA CYS A 96 2.53 2.92 3.15
C CYS A 96 3.72 2.94 4.14
N GLY A 97 4.31 4.11 4.38
CA GLY A 97 5.43 4.31 5.31
C GLY A 97 5.02 4.63 6.75
N TRP A 98 3.88 5.30 6.93
CA TRP A 98 3.47 5.92 8.20
C TRP A 98 2.21 5.35 8.84
N ILE A 99 1.30 4.76 8.06
CA ILE A 99 -0.04 4.39 8.52
C ILE A 99 -0.31 2.89 8.34
N CYS A 100 0.13 2.30 7.23
CA CYS A 100 -0.20 0.92 6.86
C CYS A 100 0.31 -0.13 7.88
N PRO A 101 -0.58 -0.99 8.46
CA PRO A 101 -0.20 -2.03 9.41
C PRO A 101 0.60 -3.14 8.74
N PHE A 102 0.26 -3.53 7.51
CA PHE A 102 1.05 -4.52 6.75
C PHE A 102 2.47 -4.02 6.43
N GLY A 103 2.65 -2.70 6.30
CA GLY A 103 3.98 -2.08 6.16
C GLY A 103 4.79 -2.09 7.46
N LEU A 104 4.11 -2.04 8.62
CA LEU A 104 4.72 -2.21 9.93
C LEU A 104 5.13 -3.66 10.17
N LEU A 105 4.28 -4.63 9.84
CA LEU A 105 4.57 -6.07 9.94
C LEU A 105 5.83 -6.46 9.16
N GLN A 106 5.92 -6.06 7.89
CA GLN A 106 7.12 -6.32 7.07
C GLN A 106 8.39 -5.76 7.68
N LYS A 107 8.30 -4.59 8.31
CA LYS A 107 9.44 -3.98 8.99
C LYS A 107 9.85 -4.78 10.22
N TRP A 108 8.89 -5.27 11.01
CA TRP A 108 9.18 -6.11 12.18
C TRP A 108 9.85 -7.42 11.77
N LEU A 109 9.34 -8.09 10.72
CA LEU A 109 9.94 -9.31 10.18
C LEU A 109 11.37 -9.08 9.68
N PHE A 110 11.61 -7.94 9.02
CA PHE A 110 12.93 -7.58 8.54
C PHE A 110 13.94 -7.29 9.67
N LEU A 111 13.50 -7.05 10.91
CA LEU A 111 14.42 -6.88 12.06
C LEU A 111 14.99 -8.21 12.57
N LEU A 112 14.46 -9.36 12.14
CA LEU A 112 14.98 -10.66 12.56
C LEU A 112 16.43 -10.85 12.06
N PRO A 113 17.32 -11.45 12.89
CA PRO A 113 18.74 -11.63 12.57
C PRO A 113 18.95 -12.81 11.60
N VAL A 114 18.53 -12.62 10.34
CA VAL A 114 18.70 -13.57 9.24
C VAL A 114 19.53 -12.92 8.12
N PRO A 115 20.20 -13.70 7.24
CA PRO A 115 20.93 -13.15 6.11
C PRO A 115 20.01 -12.30 5.24
N LYS A 116 20.45 -11.07 4.93
CA LYS A 116 19.67 -10.11 4.17
C LYS A 116 20.00 -10.22 2.68
N LEU A 117 18.96 -10.31 1.87
CA LEU A 117 19.08 -10.37 0.41
C LEU A 117 18.69 -9.02 -0.20
N SER A 118 19.43 -8.63 -1.24
CA SER A 118 19.09 -7.46 -2.05
C SER A 118 17.80 -7.71 -2.83
N PHE A 119 17.08 -6.63 -3.13
CA PHE A 119 15.85 -6.72 -3.91
C PHE A 119 16.17 -6.69 -5.41
N TRP A 120 15.59 -7.61 -6.17
CA TRP A 120 15.75 -7.63 -7.61
C TRP A 120 14.93 -6.52 -8.27
N ARG A 121 15.62 -5.52 -8.86
CA ARG A 121 14.99 -4.29 -9.39
C ARG A 121 13.83 -4.50 -10.38
N PRO A 122 13.86 -5.45 -11.34
CA PRO A 122 12.76 -5.68 -12.27
C PRO A 122 11.43 -6.02 -11.58
N LEU A 123 11.49 -6.66 -10.41
CA LEU A 123 10.33 -7.01 -9.61
C LEU A 123 9.57 -5.76 -9.11
N GLY A 124 10.20 -4.58 -9.14
CA GLY A 124 9.56 -3.29 -8.85
C GLY A 124 8.41 -2.93 -9.80
N LYS A 125 8.32 -3.57 -10.98
CA LYS A 125 7.18 -3.41 -11.91
C LYS A 125 5.99 -4.30 -11.55
N GLY A 126 6.20 -5.33 -10.73
CA GLY A 126 5.18 -6.29 -10.32
C GLY A 126 3.91 -5.65 -9.72
N PRO A 127 3.98 -4.64 -8.83
CA PRO A 127 2.78 -4.00 -8.29
C PRO A 127 1.84 -3.43 -9.37
N TYR A 128 2.38 -2.92 -10.48
CA TYR A 128 1.60 -2.42 -11.60
C TYR A 128 0.97 -3.55 -12.41
N LEU A 129 1.69 -4.66 -12.60
CA LEU A 129 1.15 -5.86 -13.21
C LEU A 129 -0.02 -6.41 -12.39
N PHE A 130 0.13 -6.53 -11.07
CA PHE A 130 -0.95 -6.97 -10.18
C PHE A 130 -2.13 -5.99 -10.17
N LEU A 131 -1.87 -4.68 -10.24
CA LEU A 131 -2.92 -3.67 -10.38
C LEU A 131 -3.70 -3.86 -11.70
N ILE A 132 -3.01 -3.89 -12.84
CA ILE A 132 -3.67 -3.99 -14.14
C ILE A 132 -4.39 -5.34 -14.26
N VAL A 133 -3.74 -6.45 -13.95
CA VAL A 133 -4.31 -7.79 -14.17
C VAL A 133 -5.36 -8.14 -13.12
N PHE A 134 -5.02 -8.11 -11.82
CA PHE A 134 -5.89 -8.65 -10.77
C PHE A 134 -6.92 -7.65 -10.23
N VAL A 135 -6.68 -6.35 -10.38
CA VAL A 135 -7.60 -5.31 -9.88
C VAL A 135 -8.46 -4.74 -11.00
N VAL A 136 -7.93 -4.61 -12.23
CA VAL A 136 -8.67 -4.00 -13.34
C VAL A 136 -9.19 -5.04 -14.34
N LEU A 137 -8.32 -5.79 -15.01
CA LEU A 137 -8.71 -6.65 -16.14
C LEU A 137 -9.57 -7.84 -15.69
N LEU A 138 -9.14 -8.62 -14.70
CA LEU A 138 -9.86 -9.83 -14.30
C LEU A 138 -11.30 -9.55 -13.78
N PRO A 139 -11.55 -8.55 -12.90
CA PRO A 139 -12.92 -8.23 -12.50
C PRO A 139 -13.82 -7.76 -13.65
N LEU A 140 -13.26 -7.15 -14.71
CA LEU A 140 -14.04 -6.62 -15.83
C LEU A 140 -14.28 -7.67 -16.93
N LEU A 141 -13.33 -8.58 -17.14
CA LEU A 141 -13.38 -9.56 -18.23
C LEU A 141 -13.98 -10.91 -17.79
N VAL A 142 -13.70 -11.34 -16.56
CA VAL A 142 -14.20 -12.63 -16.04
C VAL A 142 -15.38 -12.36 -15.11
N VAL A 143 -16.58 -12.52 -15.68
CA VAL A 143 -17.85 -12.23 -15.02
C VAL A 143 -18.70 -13.49 -14.88
N ASP A 144 -19.50 -13.51 -13.82
CA ASP A 144 -20.52 -14.53 -13.58
C ASP A 144 -21.70 -14.37 -14.56
N PRO A 145 -22.62 -15.35 -14.67
CA PRO A 145 -23.76 -15.29 -15.59
C PRO A 145 -24.65 -14.04 -15.43
N LEU A 146 -24.64 -13.43 -14.23
CA LEU A 146 -25.37 -12.20 -13.91
C LEU A 146 -24.58 -10.92 -14.27
N GLY A 147 -23.38 -11.04 -14.87
CA GLY A 147 -22.53 -9.93 -15.29
C GLY A 147 -21.65 -9.32 -14.19
N TYR A 148 -21.67 -9.86 -12.97
CA TYR A 148 -20.83 -9.41 -11.86
C TYR A 148 -19.42 -10.01 -11.94
N GLY A 149 -18.40 -9.19 -11.73
CA GLY A 149 -17.02 -9.65 -11.54
C GLY A 149 -16.76 -10.15 -10.11
N SER A 150 -15.53 -10.60 -9.87
CA SER A 150 -15.08 -11.00 -8.54
C SER A 150 -13.86 -10.20 -8.05
N VAL A 151 -13.62 -10.21 -6.74
CA VAL A 151 -12.47 -9.52 -6.10
C VAL A 151 -11.18 -10.33 -6.21
N TRP A 152 -10.72 -10.61 -7.44
CA TRP A 152 -9.60 -11.51 -7.75
C TRP A 152 -8.35 -11.37 -6.85
N PHE A 153 -7.76 -10.18 -6.73
CA PHE A 153 -6.63 -9.96 -5.80
C PHE A 153 -6.95 -10.32 -4.34
N CYS A 154 -8.04 -9.81 -3.77
CA CYS A 154 -8.46 -10.14 -2.39
C CYS A 154 -8.77 -11.63 -2.20
N LYS A 155 -9.36 -12.27 -3.21
CA LYS A 155 -9.73 -13.69 -3.17
C LYS A 155 -8.50 -14.60 -3.23
N TYR A 156 -7.53 -14.35 -4.12
CA TYR A 156 -6.44 -15.28 -4.42
C TYR A 156 -5.06 -14.87 -3.89
N VAL A 157 -4.73 -13.58 -3.81
CA VAL A 157 -3.33 -13.13 -3.60
C VAL A 157 -3.13 -12.40 -2.27
N CYS A 158 -4.15 -11.68 -1.77
CA CYS A 158 -3.99 -10.74 -0.66
C CYS A 158 -3.55 -11.42 0.66
N PRO A 159 -2.31 -11.15 1.15
CA PRO A 159 -1.80 -11.76 2.38
C PRO A 159 -2.47 -11.19 3.64
N ALA A 160 -2.85 -9.91 3.62
CA ALA A 160 -3.58 -9.28 4.72
C ALA A 160 -4.95 -9.95 4.93
N GLY A 161 -5.61 -10.39 3.86
CA GLY A 161 -6.87 -11.13 3.97
C GLY A 161 -6.69 -12.48 4.66
N THR A 162 -5.63 -13.22 4.36
CA THR A 162 -5.35 -14.50 5.02
C THR A 162 -4.98 -14.30 6.48
N LEU A 163 -4.12 -13.31 6.77
CA LEU A 163 -3.59 -13.06 8.11
C LEU A 163 -4.62 -12.44 9.06
N GLU A 164 -5.35 -11.42 8.61
CA GLU A 164 -6.24 -10.61 9.46
C GLU A 164 -7.68 -11.14 9.49
N ALA A 165 -8.14 -11.80 8.43
CA ALA A 165 -9.51 -12.33 8.35
C ALA A 165 -9.53 -13.87 8.37
N GLY A 166 -8.78 -14.51 7.47
CA GLY A 166 -8.81 -15.96 7.29
C GLY A 166 -8.50 -16.72 8.58
N ILE A 167 -7.32 -16.50 9.18
CA ILE A 167 -6.90 -17.22 10.38
C ILE A 167 -7.87 -16.97 11.56
N PRO A 168 -8.21 -15.72 11.93
CA PRO A 168 -9.13 -15.48 13.06
C PRO A 168 -10.52 -16.07 12.84
N LEU A 169 -11.10 -15.96 11.63
CA LEU A 169 -12.43 -16.49 11.35
C LEU A 169 -12.46 -18.03 11.42
N LEU A 170 -11.44 -18.72 10.92
CA LEU A 170 -11.35 -20.18 11.05
C LEU A 170 -11.13 -20.62 12.51
N CYS A 171 -10.39 -19.84 13.31
CA CYS A 171 -10.23 -20.14 14.73
C CYS A 171 -11.56 -20.00 15.50
N LEU A 172 -12.35 -18.97 15.18
CA LEU A 172 -13.61 -18.67 15.88
C LEU A 172 -14.77 -19.58 15.46
N ASP A 173 -14.86 -19.94 14.18
CA ASP A 173 -15.99 -20.69 13.63
C ASP A 173 -15.58 -22.13 13.26
N GLN A 174 -16.18 -23.11 13.94
CA GLN A 174 -15.95 -24.54 13.69
C GLN A 174 -16.53 -25.00 12.35
N GLY A 175 -17.63 -24.40 11.88
CA GLY A 175 -18.24 -24.73 10.59
C GLY A 175 -17.38 -24.29 9.40
N LEU A 176 -16.73 -23.13 9.51
CA LEU A 176 -15.80 -22.63 8.50
C LEU A 176 -14.52 -23.48 8.39
N ARG A 177 -14.11 -24.18 9.45
CA ARG A 177 -12.96 -25.10 9.41
C ARG A 177 -13.21 -26.30 8.52
N HIS A 178 -14.42 -26.86 8.55
CA HIS A 178 -14.80 -27.96 7.66
C HIS A 178 -14.97 -27.50 6.21
N ALA A 179 -15.31 -26.24 5.99
CA ALA A 179 -15.34 -25.60 4.68
C ALA A 179 -13.97 -25.06 4.21
N ALA A 180 -12.89 -25.25 5.00
CA ALA A 180 -11.55 -24.83 4.64
C ALA A 180 -11.00 -25.71 3.51
N GLY A 181 -11.34 -25.33 2.27
CA GLY A 181 -10.94 -26.04 1.07
C GLY A 181 -9.52 -25.72 0.61
N TRP A 182 -9.18 -26.27 -0.56
CA TRP A 182 -7.89 -26.08 -1.22
C TRP A 182 -7.46 -24.60 -1.35
N LEU A 183 -8.44 -23.70 -1.55
CA LEU A 183 -8.20 -22.28 -1.71
C LEU A 183 -7.57 -21.66 -0.45
N PHE A 184 -8.01 -22.08 0.74
CA PHE A 184 -7.43 -21.59 2.00
C PHE A 184 -6.00 -22.10 2.16
N ALA A 185 -5.75 -23.39 1.91
CA ALA A 185 -4.42 -23.99 1.98
C ALA A 185 -3.43 -23.27 1.05
N TYR A 186 -3.84 -23.03 -0.20
CA TYR A 186 -3.04 -22.25 -1.17
C TYR A 186 -2.68 -20.86 -0.64
N LYS A 187 -3.66 -20.11 -0.11
CA LYS A 187 -3.43 -18.77 0.44
C LYS A 187 -2.52 -18.78 1.67
N PHE A 188 -2.62 -19.82 2.49
CA PHE A 188 -1.78 -19.98 3.67
C PHE A 188 -0.33 -20.27 3.28
N ILE A 189 -0.11 -21.10 2.26
CA ILE A 189 1.23 -21.34 1.69
C ILE A 189 1.81 -20.02 1.13
N LEU A 190 1.05 -19.27 0.33
CA LEU A 190 1.48 -17.97 -0.17
C LEU A 190 1.85 -17.00 0.96
N LEU A 191 1.05 -16.97 2.02
CA LEU A 191 1.34 -16.15 3.20
C LEU A 191 2.67 -16.56 3.84
N ILE A 192 2.91 -17.85 4.09
CA ILE A 192 4.16 -18.34 4.67
C ILE A 192 5.36 -17.94 3.80
N LEU A 193 5.30 -18.22 2.49
CA LEU A 193 6.38 -17.85 1.57
C LEU A 193 6.65 -16.35 1.58
N LEU A 194 5.59 -15.54 1.63
CA LEU A 194 5.75 -14.09 1.72
C LEU A 194 6.34 -13.64 3.05
N LEU A 195 5.90 -14.21 4.19
CA LEU A 195 6.43 -13.88 5.51
C LEU A 195 7.93 -14.20 5.60
N ILE A 196 8.35 -15.36 5.06
CA ILE A 196 9.76 -15.73 4.92
C ILE A 196 10.49 -14.69 4.07
N TRP A 197 9.94 -14.31 2.91
CA TRP A 197 10.58 -13.29 2.07
C TRP A 197 10.72 -11.93 2.78
N CYS A 198 9.76 -11.58 3.65
CA CYS A 198 9.81 -10.35 4.44
C CYS A 198 10.92 -10.34 5.51
N THR A 199 11.44 -11.50 5.92
CA THR A 199 12.60 -11.57 6.83
C THR A 199 13.91 -11.34 6.06
N LEU A 200 13.99 -11.78 4.80
CA LEU A 200 15.18 -11.72 3.95
C LEU A 200 15.34 -10.36 3.26
N THR A 201 14.25 -9.78 2.77
CA THR A 201 14.28 -8.54 1.96
C THR A 201 13.45 -7.45 2.63
N SER A 202 13.85 -6.18 2.46
CA SER A 202 13.09 -5.05 3.00
C SER A 202 11.83 -4.81 2.16
N ARG A 203 10.65 -4.98 2.79
CA ARG A 203 9.31 -4.68 2.24
C ARG A 203 8.99 -5.34 0.88
N PRO A 204 9.21 -6.65 0.70
CA PRO A 204 9.09 -7.28 -0.62
C PRO A 204 7.67 -7.22 -1.16
N PHE A 205 6.65 -7.41 -0.33
CA PHE A 205 5.26 -7.32 -0.78
C PHE A 205 4.90 -5.94 -1.31
N CYS A 206 5.28 -4.88 -0.57
CA CYS A 206 5.02 -3.52 -1.01
C CYS A 206 5.76 -3.17 -2.30
N ARG A 207 6.95 -3.76 -2.53
CA ARG A 207 7.80 -3.47 -3.69
C ARG A 207 7.45 -4.32 -4.92
N ALA A 208 6.98 -5.54 -4.74
CA ALA A 208 6.79 -6.50 -5.82
C ALA A 208 5.32 -6.85 -6.14
N ILE A 209 4.39 -6.74 -5.18
CA ILE A 209 3.05 -7.32 -5.34
C ILE A 209 1.92 -6.30 -5.10
N CYS A 210 2.06 -5.41 -4.12
CA CYS A 210 0.95 -4.62 -3.58
C CYS A 210 0.36 -3.59 -4.58
N PRO A 211 -0.87 -3.79 -5.09
CA PRO A 211 -1.50 -2.86 -6.04
C PRO A 211 -1.80 -1.49 -5.42
N LEU A 212 -2.16 -1.47 -4.13
CA LEU A 212 -2.40 -0.22 -3.40
C LEU A 212 -1.13 0.65 -3.34
N GLY A 213 0.05 0.02 -3.24
CA GLY A 213 1.33 0.71 -3.32
C GLY A 213 1.61 1.28 -4.71
N ALA A 214 1.18 0.61 -5.77
CA ALA A 214 1.27 1.12 -7.14
C ALA A 214 0.37 2.35 -7.33
N ILE A 215 -0.89 2.29 -6.88
CA ILE A 215 -1.85 3.40 -6.95
C ILE A 215 -1.24 4.64 -6.27
N TYR A 216 -0.87 4.56 -5.00
CA TYR A 216 -0.29 5.70 -4.31
C TYR A 216 1.07 6.13 -4.85
N GLY A 217 1.85 5.19 -5.41
CA GLY A 217 3.11 5.49 -6.08
C GLY A 217 2.94 6.37 -7.31
N LEU A 218 1.87 6.18 -8.10
CA LEU A 218 1.54 7.05 -9.24
C LEU A 218 1.32 8.50 -8.80
N PHE A 219 0.74 8.70 -7.62
CA PHE A 219 0.51 10.03 -7.08
C PHE A 219 1.77 10.75 -6.58
N ASN A 220 2.91 10.08 -6.39
CA ASN A 220 4.12 10.73 -5.87
C ASN A 220 4.58 11.91 -6.75
N ARG A 221 4.40 11.83 -8.07
CA ARG A 221 4.83 12.91 -8.99
C ARG A 221 3.91 14.13 -8.98
N VAL A 222 2.65 13.96 -8.60
CA VAL A 222 1.62 15.01 -8.63
C VAL A 222 1.24 15.51 -7.24
N SER A 223 1.66 14.81 -6.19
CA SER A 223 1.24 15.13 -4.83
C SER A 223 1.78 16.46 -4.31
N TRP A 224 1.06 17.07 -3.36
CA TRP A 224 1.46 18.32 -2.72
C TRP A 224 2.66 18.16 -1.78
N LEU A 225 2.70 17.08 -1.01
CA LEU A 225 3.85 16.77 -0.17
C LEU A 225 4.99 16.23 -1.05
N ARG A 226 6.15 16.88 -1.07
CA ARG A 226 7.27 16.51 -1.93
C ARG A 226 8.58 16.50 -1.18
N LEU A 227 9.51 15.68 -1.68
CA LEU A 227 10.88 15.72 -1.24
C LEU A 227 11.72 16.44 -2.29
N ARG A 228 12.54 17.40 -1.85
CA ARG A 228 13.47 18.12 -2.72
C ARG A 228 14.91 17.79 -2.35
N PHE A 229 15.70 17.50 -3.37
CA PHE A 229 17.13 17.27 -3.27
C PHE A 229 17.89 18.54 -3.66
N HIS A 230 18.83 18.94 -2.82
CA HIS A 230 19.71 20.11 -3.00
C HIS A 230 21.12 19.60 -3.31
N PRO A 231 21.51 19.47 -4.59
CA PRO A 231 22.80 18.90 -4.98
C PRO A 231 23.97 19.75 -4.48
N ASP A 232 23.79 21.06 -4.35
CA ASP A 232 24.73 22.05 -3.80
C ASP A 232 25.15 21.74 -2.35
N ARG A 233 24.30 21.06 -1.58
CA ARG A 233 24.57 20.69 -0.18
C ARG A 233 25.04 19.25 -0.04
N CYS A 234 25.01 18.45 -1.10
CA CYS A 234 25.29 17.03 -1.02
C CYS A 234 26.79 16.77 -0.92
N VAL A 235 27.22 16.10 0.15
CA VAL A 235 28.62 15.67 0.35
C VAL A 235 28.87 14.21 -0.09
N GLN A 236 27.94 13.62 -0.84
CA GLN A 236 28.04 12.25 -1.40
C GLN A 236 28.38 11.12 -0.39
N CYS A 237 28.01 11.28 0.90
CA CYS A 237 28.29 10.30 1.96
C CYS A 237 27.47 8.99 1.91
N GLU A 238 26.59 8.84 0.92
CA GLU A 238 25.73 7.65 0.70
C GLU A 238 24.76 7.24 1.83
N ALA A 239 24.75 7.93 2.98
CA ALA A 239 23.91 7.58 4.13
C ALA A 239 22.41 7.47 3.80
N CYS A 240 21.94 8.27 2.84
CA CYS A 240 20.55 8.24 2.38
C CYS A 240 20.20 6.97 1.60
N LEU A 241 21.15 6.36 0.87
CA LEU A 241 20.95 5.08 0.20
C LEU A 241 20.85 3.95 1.22
N THR A 242 21.82 3.87 2.13
CA THR A 242 21.95 2.77 3.09
C THR A 242 20.71 2.64 3.97
N ILE A 243 20.07 3.76 4.33
CA ILE A 243 18.88 3.77 5.20
C ILE A 243 17.56 3.58 4.43
N CYS A 244 17.57 3.68 3.10
CA CYS A 244 16.36 3.69 2.28
C CYS A 244 15.73 2.29 2.21
N PRO A 245 14.50 2.08 2.72
CA PRO A 245 13.90 0.75 2.75
C PRO A 245 13.43 0.23 1.38
N THR A 246 13.48 1.06 0.35
CA THR A 246 13.00 0.76 -1.01
C THR A 246 14.08 0.93 -2.07
N ASP A 247 15.33 1.15 -1.66
CA ASP A 247 16.52 1.28 -2.53
C ASP A 247 16.39 2.37 -3.62
N VAL A 248 15.71 3.47 -3.31
CA VAL A 248 15.62 4.64 -4.20
C VAL A 248 16.96 5.37 -4.22
N SER A 249 17.57 5.47 -5.39
CA SER A 249 18.90 6.03 -5.62
C SER A 249 18.86 7.33 -6.42
N PHE A 250 18.57 8.45 -5.75
CA PHE A 250 18.37 9.75 -6.39
C PHE A 250 19.65 10.59 -6.57
N TYR A 251 20.64 10.48 -5.68
CA TYR A 251 21.85 11.33 -5.80
C TYR A 251 22.74 10.92 -6.99
N ASN A 252 22.75 9.64 -7.38
CA ASN A 252 23.44 9.15 -8.59
C ASN A 252 22.62 9.33 -9.88
N GLY A 253 21.47 10.02 -9.82
CA GLY A 253 20.59 10.23 -10.97
C GLY A 253 19.84 8.99 -11.48
N LEU A 254 19.98 7.85 -10.82
CA LEU A 254 19.38 6.59 -11.26
C LEU A 254 17.85 6.55 -11.04
N ASP A 255 17.37 7.16 -9.96
CA ASP A 255 15.94 7.31 -9.66
C ASP A 255 15.57 8.78 -9.39
N ASP A 256 14.31 9.13 -9.59
CA ASP A 256 13.74 10.36 -9.04
C ASP A 256 13.49 10.20 -7.52
N LEU A 257 13.77 11.23 -6.72
CA LEU A 257 13.49 11.25 -5.27
C LEU A 257 11.98 11.09 -4.96
N ASN A 258 11.12 11.57 -5.86
CA ASN A 258 9.67 11.38 -5.87
C ASN A 258 9.23 10.29 -6.86
N SER A 259 10.10 9.33 -7.17
CA SER A 259 9.73 8.13 -7.92
C SER A 259 8.59 7.37 -7.23
N ALA A 260 7.86 6.57 -7.99
CA ALA A 260 6.74 5.81 -7.45
C ALA A 260 7.14 4.75 -6.42
N ALA A 261 8.42 4.38 -6.36
CA ALA A 261 8.99 3.48 -5.35
C ALA A 261 9.12 4.16 -3.97
N CYS A 262 9.31 5.49 -3.92
CA CYS A 262 9.52 6.22 -2.68
C CYS A 262 8.26 6.20 -1.79
N ILE A 263 8.38 5.63 -0.58
CA ILE A 263 7.27 5.59 0.40
C ILE A 263 7.25 6.81 1.34
N ARG A 264 8.06 7.83 1.06
CA ARG A 264 8.16 9.08 1.86
C ARG A 264 8.27 8.83 3.37
N CYS A 265 9.11 7.87 3.74
CA CYS A 265 9.37 7.55 5.14
C CYS A 265 10.23 8.60 5.87
N LEU A 266 10.77 9.59 5.14
CA LEU A 266 11.60 10.68 5.63
C LEU A 266 12.91 10.25 6.32
N ARG A 267 13.36 9.00 6.10
CA ARG A 267 14.62 8.51 6.65
C ARG A 267 15.83 9.19 6.04
N CYS A 268 15.81 9.42 4.73
CA CYS A 268 16.86 10.17 4.01
C CYS A 268 17.01 11.60 4.56
N LEU A 269 15.90 12.29 4.86
CA LEU A 269 15.92 13.60 5.50
C LEU A 269 16.54 13.52 6.90
N SER A 270 16.17 12.52 7.71
CA SER A 270 16.64 12.41 9.09
C SER A 270 18.11 11.99 9.27
N ILE A 271 18.71 11.32 8.29
CA ILE A 271 20.09 10.82 8.38
C ILE A 271 21.09 11.74 7.69
N CYS A 272 20.63 12.66 6.84
CA CYS A 272 21.52 13.47 6.01
C CYS A 272 22.29 14.48 6.87
N PRO A 273 23.63 14.40 6.97
CA PRO A 273 24.41 15.30 7.81
C PRO A 273 24.44 16.74 7.27
N SER A 274 24.30 16.91 5.95
CA SER A 274 24.37 18.22 5.28
C SER A 274 22.99 18.82 4.98
N ASN A 275 21.90 18.21 5.45
CA ASN A 275 20.52 18.66 5.17
C ASN A 275 20.24 18.89 3.67
N ALA A 276 20.80 18.03 2.80
CA ALA A 276 20.63 18.07 1.35
C ALA A 276 19.25 17.56 0.88
N VAL A 277 18.40 17.08 1.79
CA VAL A 277 17.03 16.66 1.48
C VAL A 277 16.06 17.45 2.34
N SER A 278 15.06 18.05 1.72
CA SER A 278 14.03 18.85 2.39
C SER A 278 12.62 18.36 2.04
N LEU A 279 11.66 18.67 2.90
CA LEU A 279 10.25 18.38 2.72
C LEU A 279 9.55 19.68 2.31
N GLU A 280 8.88 19.68 1.16
CA GLU A 280 8.13 20.82 0.65
C GLU A 280 6.63 20.46 0.59
N PHE A 281 5.78 21.47 0.78
CA PHE A 281 4.34 21.34 0.65
C PHE A 281 3.84 22.43 -0.30
N GLY A 282 3.31 22.02 -1.44
CA GLY A 282 2.78 22.95 -2.44
C GLY A 282 2.41 22.26 -3.74
N PRO A 283 1.69 22.94 -4.64
CA PRO A 283 1.43 22.43 -5.98
C PRO A 283 2.74 22.14 -6.72
N VAL A 284 2.67 21.33 -7.77
CA VAL A 284 3.80 21.08 -8.67
C VAL A 284 4.34 22.45 -9.12
N ARG A 285 5.44 22.92 -8.53
CA ARG A 285 6.24 23.94 -9.17
C ARG A 285 6.96 23.20 -10.29
N GLU A 286 6.49 23.40 -11.52
CA GLU A 286 7.43 23.31 -12.63
C GLU A 286 8.57 24.25 -12.27
N ASP A 287 9.77 23.71 -12.14
CA ASP A 287 10.97 24.51 -12.08
C ASP A 287 11.10 25.22 -13.43
N ILE A 288 10.39 26.33 -13.60
CA ILE A 288 10.55 27.30 -14.69
C ILE A 288 12.02 27.78 -14.78
N SER A 289 12.86 27.49 -13.77
CA SER A 289 14.30 27.79 -13.81
C SER A 289 15.11 27.02 -14.86
N LYS A 290 14.61 25.91 -15.42
CA LYS A 290 15.34 25.19 -16.50
C LYS A 290 14.96 25.61 -17.93
N ALA A 291 13.88 26.39 -18.10
CA ALA A 291 13.48 26.91 -19.42
C ALA A 291 13.91 28.37 -19.63
N VAL A 292 14.22 29.12 -18.56
CA VAL A 292 14.68 30.52 -18.68
C VAL A 292 16.18 30.61 -18.93
N ASN A 293 17.00 29.69 -18.39
CA ASN A 293 18.45 29.71 -18.59
C ASN A 293 18.94 29.17 -19.95
N THR A 294 18.05 28.65 -20.79
CA THR A 294 18.35 28.20 -22.16
C THR A 294 17.90 29.19 -23.24
N LEU A 295 17.34 30.33 -22.85
CA LEU A 295 16.97 31.42 -23.77
C LEU A 295 17.87 32.66 -23.60
N GLU A 296 18.86 32.62 -22.70
CA GLU A 296 19.84 33.69 -22.45
C GLU A 296 21.30 33.24 -22.66
N SER A 297 21.54 32.10 -23.35
CA SER A 297 22.88 31.63 -23.73
C SER A 297 23.00 31.40 -25.23
#